data_AF-A0A842W0A1-F1
#
_entry.id   AF-A0A842W0A1-F1
#
_cell.length_a   1.000
_cell.length_b   1.000
_cell.length_c   1.000
_cell.angle_alpha   90.00
_cell.angle_beta   90.00
_cell.angle_gamma   90.00
#
_symmetry.space_group_name_H-M   'P 1'
#
loop_
_entity.id
_entity.type
_entity.pdbx_description
1 polymer ?
#
loop_
_entity_poly.entity_id
_entity_poly.type
_entity_poly.pdbx_seq_one_letter_code
_entity_poly.pdbx_strand_id
1 'polypeptide(L)'
;MKEKNKKINLKKIIGIPATLGVTIGILAAAFQAIFGSAGGPEAYGFCVACHTRDFINTMINAFLPEEGISLFAAIPVLTPIGVFVGAFIASRRNKEFRVKKSNSKTYFMYVVGGILMMIFGLLVGACPYRT
;
A
#
# COMPACT_ATOMS: atom_id res chain seq x y z
N MET A 1 -6.12 -11.84 48.16
CA MET A 1 -6.92 -11.26 47.04
C MET A 1 -6.08 -11.27 45.77
N LYS A 2 -6.76 -11.43 44.62
CA LYS A 2 -6.29 -12.13 43.41
C LYS A 2 -5.80 -11.13 42.34
N GLU A 3 -4.54 -10.71 42.41
CA GLU A 3 -3.92 -9.82 41.39
C GLU A 3 -3.37 -10.65 40.22
N LYS A 4 -4.27 -11.31 39.48
CA LYS A 4 -3.91 -12.22 38.38
C LYS A 4 -4.74 -11.93 37.12
N ASN A 5 -4.82 -10.68 36.64
CA ASN A 5 -5.60 -10.41 35.42
C ASN A 5 -5.36 -9.10 34.65
N LYS A 6 -4.13 -8.81 34.17
CA LYS A 6 -3.98 -7.76 33.12
C LYS A 6 -2.72 -7.79 32.25
N LYS A 7 -2.06 -8.93 32.08
CA LYS A 7 -1.18 -9.09 30.90
C LYS A 7 -2.05 -9.56 29.74
N ILE A 8 -2.89 -8.63 29.26
CA ILE A 8 -3.57 -8.77 27.97
C ILE A 8 -2.48 -9.23 26.99
N ASN A 9 -2.69 -10.38 26.36
CA ASN A 9 -1.66 -11.05 25.56
C ASN A 9 -1.43 -10.24 24.29
N LEU A 10 -0.62 -9.18 24.38
CA LEU A 10 -0.49 -8.11 23.39
C LEU A 10 -0.11 -8.67 22.02
N LYS A 11 0.70 -9.74 22.00
CA LYS A 11 1.04 -10.51 20.78
C LYS A 11 -0.18 -11.12 20.08
N LYS A 12 -1.17 -11.59 20.85
CA LYS A 12 -2.40 -12.22 20.32
C LYS A 12 -3.35 -11.17 19.74
N ILE A 13 -3.30 -9.93 20.23
CA ILE A 13 -4.09 -8.80 19.71
C ILE A 13 -3.45 -8.24 18.43
N ILE A 14 -2.13 -8.05 18.42
CA ILE A 14 -1.37 -7.56 17.25
C ILE A 14 -1.46 -8.54 16.05
N GLY A 15 -1.72 -9.82 16.29
CA GLY A 15 -1.89 -10.82 15.23
C GLY A 15 -3.26 -10.81 14.53
N ILE A 16 -4.21 -9.97 14.97
CA ILE A 16 -5.56 -9.94 14.40
C ILE A 16 -5.57 -8.98 13.20
N PRO A 17 -6.08 -9.37 12.02
CA PRO A 17 -6.13 -8.51 10.83
C PRO A 17 -6.84 -7.18 11.07
N ALA A 18 -7.83 -7.16 11.97
CA ALA A 18 -8.53 -5.95 12.40
C ALA A 18 -7.59 -4.92 13.03
N THR A 19 -6.57 -5.33 13.79
CA THR A 19 -5.62 -4.37 14.37
C THR A 19 -4.74 -3.71 13.33
N LEU A 20 -4.33 -4.46 12.29
CA LEU A 20 -3.64 -3.90 11.13
C LEU A 20 -4.54 -2.92 10.38
N GLY A 21 -5.80 -3.27 10.14
CA GLY A 21 -6.78 -2.38 9.50
C GLY A 21 -7.01 -1.08 10.26
N VAL A 22 -7.14 -1.16 11.60
CA VAL A 22 -7.31 0.02 12.46
C VAL A 22 -6.05 0.88 12.48
N THR A 23 -4.86 0.29 12.59
CA THR A 23 -3.62 1.08 12.60
C THR A 23 -3.37 1.78 11.27
N ILE A 24 -3.55 1.11 10.12
CA ILE A 24 -3.39 1.75 8.82
C ILE A 24 -4.45 2.83 8.57
N GLY A 25 -5.70 2.59 9.03
CA GLY A 25 -6.80 3.55 8.87
C GLY A 25 -6.56 4.83 9.68
N ILE A 26 -6.17 4.70 10.96
CA ILE A 26 -5.82 5.84 11.81
C ILE A 26 -4.61 6.58 11.25
N LEU A 27 -3.59 5.85 10.79
CA LEU A 27 -2.39 6.46 10.24
C LEU A 27 -2.71 7.21 8.94
N ALA A 28 -3.51 6.62 8.03
CA ALA A 28 -3.94 7.27 6.80
C ALA A 28 -4.75 8.54 7.08
N ALA A 29 -5.69 8.50 8.03
CA ALA A 29 -6.47 9.67 8.44
C ALA A 29 -5.59 10.76 9.06
N ALA A 30 -4.61 10.39 9.89
CA ALA A 30 -3.67 11.34 10.48
C ALA A 30 -2.77 11.99 9.40
N PHE A 31 -2.27 11.21 8.44
CA PHE A 31 -1.51 11.73 7.31
C PHE A 31 -2.35 12.69 6.47
N GLN A 32 -3.62 12.36 6.19
CA GLN A 32 -4.54 13.25 5.48
C GLN A 32 -4.83 14.54 6.27
N ALA A 33 -4.93 14.46 7.59
CA ALA A 33 -5.13 15.64 8.44
C ALA A 33 -3.91 16.56 8.48
N ILE A 34 -2.69 16.02 8.42
CA ILE A 34 -1.44 16.78 8.49
C ILE A 34 -1.06 17.38 7.13
N PHE A 35 -1.19 16.62 6.05
CA PHE A 35 -0.76 17.01 4.71
C PHE A 35 -1.90 17.56 3.83
N GLY A 36 -3.11 17.68 4.39
CA GLY A 36 -4.32 18.06 3.66
C GLY A 36 -4.77 16.98 2.66
N SER A 37 -5.84 17.24 1.92
CA SER A 37 -6.10 16.52 0.67
C SER A 37 -4.99 16.91 -0.30
N ALA A 38 -3.91 16.13 -0.31
CA ALA A 38 -2.73 16.33 -1.14
C ALA A 38 -3.08 16.16 -2.64
N GLY A 39 -3.81 17.13 -3.21
CA GLY A 39 -4.16 17.25 -4.63
C GLY A 39 -5.16 16.22 -5.20
N GLY A 40 -5.60 15.24 -4.40
CA GLY A 40 -6.56 14.21 -4.82
C GLY A 40 -7.94 14.38 -4.17
N PRO A 41 -8.97 13.67 -4.67
CA PRO A 41 -10.33 13.73 -4.14
C PRO A 41 -10.34 13.43 -2.63
N GLU A 42 -11.07 14.24 -1.87
CA GLU A 42 -11.38 14.02 -0.45
C GLU A 42 -11.78 12.56 -0.20
N ALA A 43 -11.08 11.92 0.77
CA ALA A 43 -11.08 10.47 1.00
C ALA A 43 -10.37 9.60 -0.06
N TYR A 44 -9.29 10.10 -0.71
CA TYR A 44 -8.25 9.26 -1.34
C TYR A 44 -7.47 8.52 -0.25
N GLY A 45 -8.13 7.52 0.37
CA GLY A 45 -7.53 6.65 1.39
C GLY A 45 -6.36 5.85 0.81
N PHE A 46 -5.74 4.99 1.64
CA PHE A 46 -4.62 4.14 1.21
C PHE A 46 -5.05 3.15 0.12
N CYS A 47 -4.88 3.54 -1.15
CA CYS A 47 -5.21 2.72 -2.31
C CYS A 47 -3.94 2.33 -3.06
N VAL A 48 -3.49 1.08 -2.88
CA VAL A 48 -2.26 0.60 -3.54
C VAL A 48 -2.38 0.62 -5.06
N ALA A 49 -3.56 0.35 -5.62
CA ALA A 49 -3.77 0.35 -7.07
C ALA A 49 -3.66 1.76 -7.67
N CYS A 50 -4.43 2.71 -7.14
CA CYS A 50 -4.43 4.08 -7.67
C CYS A 50 -3.10 4.80 -7.36
N HIS A 51 -2.50 4.59 -6.19
CA HIS A 51 -1.21 5.21 -5.88
C HIS A 51 -0.05 4.64 -6.72
N THR A 52 -0.13 3.36 -7.12
CA THR A 52 0.86 2.78 -8.05
C THR A 52 0.68 3.34 -9.46
N ARG A 53 -0.56 3.52 -9.92
CA ARG A 53 -0.86 4.18 -11.20
C ARG A 53 -0.30 5.60 -11.24
N ASP A 54 -0.60 6.40 -10.22
CA ASP A 54 -0.14 7.79 -10.14
C ASP A 54 1.38 7.89 -10.02
N PHE A 55 2.00 6.97 -9.28
CA PHE A 55 3.45 6.86 -9.22
C PHE A 55 4.06 6.57 -10.60
N ILE A 56 3.55 5.56 -11.32
CA ILE A 56 4.06 5.22 -12.66
C ILE A 56 3.81 6.37 -13.64
N ASN A 57 2.64 7.00 -13.62
CA ASN A 57 2.34 8.14 -14.48
C ASN A 57 3.26 9.34 -14.19
N THR A 58 3.52 9.63 -12.91
CA THR A 58 4.46 10.69 -12.53
C THR A 58 5.87 10.37 -12.97
N MET A 59 6.31 9.11 -12.82
CA MET A 59 7.61 8.66 -13.30
C MET A 59 7.71 8.80 -14.82
N ILE A 60 6.73 8.31 -15.59
CA ILE A 60 6.73 8.43 -17.05
C ILE A 60 6.76 9.90 -17.48
N ASN A 61 5.92 10.75 -16.89
CA ASN A 61 5.91 12.19 -17.19
C ASN A 61 7.23 12.89 -16.85
N ALA A 62 7.96 12.42 -15.83
CA ALA A 62 9.29 12.95 -15.49
C ALA A 62 10.36 12.59 -16.53
N PHE A 63 10.22 11.46 -17.23
CA PHE A 63 11.17 11.01 -18.26
C PHE A 63 10.75 11.37 -19.69
N LEU A 64 9.44 11.51 -19.96
CA LEU A 64 8.84 11.79 -21.27
C LEU A 64 7.82 12.94 -21.14
N PRO A 65 8.29 14.19 -21.02
CA PRO A 65 7.43 15.34 -20.71
C PRO A 65 6.46 15.73 -21.85
N GLU A 66 6.72 15.34 -23.11
CA GLU A 66 5.89 15.72 -24.26
C GLU A 66 4.58 14.92 -24.40
N GLU A 67 4.44 13.77 -23.74
CA GLU A 67 3.29 12.86 -23.92
C GLU A 67 2.24 12.93 -22.80
N GLY A 68 2.43 13.84 -21.84
CA GLY A 68 1.48 14.30 -20.82
C GLY A 68 0.34 13.35 -20.45
N ILE A 69 0.64 12.20 -19.85
CA ILE A 69 -0.36 11.12 -19.65
C ILE A 69 -1.32 11.42 -18.48
N SER A 70 -1.13 12.49 -17.69
CA SER A 70 -2.11 12.82 -16.62
C SER A 70 -2.13 14.27 -16.13
N LEU A 71 -3.35 14.82 -16.03
CA LEU A 71 -3.71 16.13 -15.46
C LEU A 71 -3.83 16.10 -13.90
N PHE A 72 -3.80 14.91 -13.30
CA PHE A 72 -4.04 14.68 -11.86
C PHE A 72 -2.75 14.46 -11.04
N ALA A 73 -1.58 14.51 -11.66
CA ALA A 73 -0.28 14.32 -11.01
C ALA A 73 0.20 15.57 -10.25
N ALA A 74 -0.68 16.22 -9.47
CA ALA A 74 -0.29 17.42 -8.73
C ALA A 74 0.73 17.09 -7.62
N ILE A 75 0.66 15.89 -7.02
CA ILE A 75 1.58 15.47 -5.96
C ILE A 75 1.88 13.97 -6.09
N PRO A 76 3.16 13.56 -6.16
CA PRO A 76 3.51 12.15 -6.22
C PRO A 76 3.08 11.45 -4.92
N VAL A 77 2.14 10.51 -5.03
CA VAL A 77 1.80 9.63 -3.91
C VAL A 77 2.95 8.63 -3.71
N LEU A 78 3.90 8.98 -2.84
CA LEU A 78 5.06 8.17 -2.45
C LEU A 78 4.70 6.90 -1.64
N THR A 79 3.42 6.63 -1.42
CA THR A 79 2.99 5.49 -0.59
C THR A 79 3.50 4.13 -1.07
N PRO A 80 3.64 3.81 -2.39
CA PRO A 80 4.20 2.54 -2.81
C PRO A 80 5.64 2.39 -2.31
N ILE A 81 6.46 3.45 -2.42
CA ILE A 81 7.84 3.47 -1.95
C ILE A 81 7.88 3.27 -0.43
N GLY A 82 7.05 4.00 0.31
CA GLY A 82 6.95 3.87 1.77
C GLY A 82 6.60 2.45 2.21
N VAL A 83 5.68 1.78 1.53
CA VAL A 83 5.30 0.38 1.82
C VAL A 83 6.47 -0.56 1.55
N PHE A 84 7.16 -0.43 0.42
CA PHE A 84 8.32 -1.27 0.10
C PHE A 84 9.45 -1.09 1.12
N VAL A 85 9.80 0.16 1.47
CA VAL A 85 10.84 0.45 2.46
C VAL A 85 10.44 -0.05 3.85
N GLY A 86 9.20 0.19 4.27
CA GLY A 86 8.67 -0.29 5.54
C GLY A 86 8.67 -1.81 5.65
N ALA A 87 8.20 -2.51 4.61
CA ALA A 87 8.21 -3.97 4.54
C ALA A 87 9.64 -4.53 4.55
N PHE A 88 10.58 -3.86 3.88
CA PHE A 88 11.99 -4.25 3.88
C PHE A 88 12.62 -4.11 5.26
N ILE A 89 12.43 -2.98 5.94
CA ILE A 89 12.93 -2.76 7.31
C ILE A 89 12.30 -3.75 8.29
N ALA A 90 10.98 -3.97 8.21
CA ALA A 90 10.26 -4.88 9.08
C ALA A 90 10.70 -6.34 8.91
N SER A 91 10.86 -6.81 7.66
CA SER A 91 11.33 -8.17 7.36
C SER A 91 12.78 -8.39 7.82
N ARG A 92 13.65 -7.39 7.68
CA ARG A 92 15.02 -7.42 8.22
C ARG A 92 15.05 -7.49 9.74
N ARG A 93 14.27 -6.65 10.44
CA ARG A 93 14.22 -6.65 11.91
C ARG A 93 13.69 -7.96 12.49
N ASN A 94 12.70 -8.57 11.83
CA ASN A 94 12.13 -9.85 12.26
C ASN A 94 12.93 -11.07 11.75
N LYS A 95 14.00 -10.87 10.97
CA LYS A 95 14.82 -11.94 10.36
C LYS A 95 14.03 -12.88 9.42
N GLU A 96 12.92 -12.38 8.87
CA GLU A 96 12.03 -13.12 7.95
C GLU A 96 12.37 -12.86 6.47
N PHE A 97 13.37 -12.04 6.18
CA PHE A 97 13.77 -11.74 4.80
C PHE A 97 14.42 -12.96 4.13
N ARG A 98 13.72 -13.58 3.17
CA ARG A 98 14.22 -14.69 2.35
C ARG A 98 13.89 -14.47 0.87
N VAL A 99 14.90 -14.53 0.02
CA VAL A 99 14.72 -14.47 -1.44
C VAL A 99 14.26 -15.85 -1.93
N LYS A 100 12.99 -15.94 -2.34
CA LYS A 100 12.41 -17.19 -2.86
C LYS A 100 12.58 -17.24 -4.38
N LYS A 101 13.22 -18.29 -4.89
CA LYS A 101 13.26 -18.60 -6.33
C LYS A 101 12.06 -19.47 -6.69
N SER A 102 11.42 -19.18 -7.82
CA SER A 102 10.28 -19.95 -8.32
C SER A 102 10.53 -20.48 -9.73
N ASN A 103 9.63 -21.33 -10.22
CA ASN A 103 9.64 -21.81 -11.60
C ASN A 103 9.18 -20.70 -12.57
N SER A 104 9.65 -20.74 -13.82
CA SER A 104 9.34 -19.75 -14.87
C SER A 104 7.84 -19.60 -15.12
N LYS A 105 7.08 -20.71 -15.07
CA LYS A 105 5.61 -20.70 -15.18
C LYS A 105 4.94 -19.88 -14.07
N THR A 106 5.48 -19.92 -12.85
CA THR A 106 4.93 -19.17 -11.72
C THR A 106 5.21 -17.67 -11.88
N TYR A 107 6.40 -17.30 -12.37
CA TYR A 107 6.70 -15.90 -12.69
C TYR A 107 5.73 -15.35 -13.75
N PHE A 108 5.46 -16.13 -14.80
CA PHE A 108 4.49 -15.75 -15.81
C PHE A 108 3.09 -15.53 -15.22
N MET A 109 2.62 -16.44 -14.36
CA MET A 109 1.35 -16.27 -13.65
C MET A 109 1.30 -15.02 -12.77
N TYR A 110 2.39 -14.67 -12.08
CA TYR A 110 2.42 -13.45 -11.27
C TYR A 110 2.34 -12.17 -12.12
N VAL A 111 3.02 -12.14 -13.26
CA VAL A 111 2.97 -10.99 -14.17
C VAL A 111 1.57 -10.83 -14.75
N VAL A 112 1.00 -11.90 -15.31
CA VAL A 112 -0.35 -11.87 -15.88
C VAL A 112 -1.39 -11.54 -14.81
N GLY A 113 -1.30 -12.17 -13.64
CA GLY A 113 -2.18 -11.89 -12.51
C GLY A 113 -2.11 -10.44 -12.03
N GLY A 114 -0.91 -9.86 -11.98
CA GLY A 114 -0.71 -8.45 -11.63
C GLY A 114 -1.33 -7.49 -12.65
N ILE A 115 -1.15 -7.75 -13.94
CA ILE A 115 -1.74 -6.95 -15.03
C ILE A 115 -3.27 -7.01 -14.96
N LEU A 116 -3.84 -8.22 -14.86
CA LEU A 116 -5.29 -8.38 -14.75
C LEU A 116 -5.83 -7.69 -13.49
N MET A 117 -5.18 -7.86 -12.35
CA MET A 117 -5.58 -7.19 -11.10
C MET A 117 -5.59 -5.68 -11.22
N MET A 118 -4.61 -5.08 -11.90
CA MET A 118 -4.60 -3.64 -12.13
C MET A 118 -5.72 -3.20 -13.07
N ILE A 119 -5.94 -3.90 -14.18
CA ILE A 119 -7.01 -3.57 -15.14
C ILE A 119 -8.39 -3.64 -14.47
N PHE A 120 -8.70 -4.76 -13.82
CA PHE A 120 -9.99 -4.94 -13.16
C PHE A 120 -10.15 -4.08 -11.90
N GLY A 121 -9.10 -3.91 -11.11
CA GLY A 121 -9.12 -3.04 -9.93
C GLY A 121 -9.38 -1.58 -10.28
N LEU A 122 -8.79 -1.09 -11.37
CA LEU A 122 -9.03 0.26 -11.88
C LEU A 122 -10.41 0.42 -12.53
N LEU A 123 -10.93 -0.62 -13.20
CA LEU A 123 -12.28 -0.62 -13.76
C LEU A 123 -13.36 -0.53 -12.69
N VAL A 124 -13.18 -1.25 -11.57
CA VAL A 124 -14.13 -1.24 -10.45
C VAL A 124 -13.88 -0.06 -9.51
N GLY A 125 -12.69 0.55 -9.56
CA GLY A 125 -12.29 1.62 -8.63
C GLY A 125 -12.03 1.10 -7.20
N ALA A 126 -11.85 -0.21 -7.03
CA ALA A 126 -11.66 -0.87 -5.74
C ALA A 126 -10.23 -1.38 -5.58
N CYS A 127 -9.74 -1.41 -4.34
CA CYS A 127 -8.48 -2.06 -4.00
C CYS A 127 -8.67 -2.90 -2.72
N PRO A 128 -7.80 -3.89 -2.42
CA PRO A 128 -7.99 -4.78 -1.27
C PRO A 128 -7.97 -4.04 0.10
N TYR A 129 -7.50 -2.80 0.12
CA TYR A 129 -7.47 -1.93 1.29
C TYR A 129 -8.62 -0.91 1.30
N ARG A 130 -9.33 -0.76 0.18
CA ARG A 130 -10.46 0.14 -0.03
C ARG A 130 -11.52 -0.61 -0.83
N THR A 131 -12.32 -1.41 -0.13
CA THR A 131 -13.55 -2.03 -0.65
C THR A 131 -14.73 -1.13 -0.40
#